data_AF-A0AAW9L5S6-F1
#
_entry.id   AF-A0AAW9L5S6-F1
#
_cell.length_a   1.000
_cell.length_b   1.000
_cell.length_c   1.000
_cell.angle_alpha   90.00
_cell.angle_beta   90.00
_cell.angle_gamma   90.00
#
_symmetry.space_group_name_H-M   'P 1'
#
loop_
_entity.id
_entity.type
_entity.pdbx_description
1 polymer ?
#
loop_
_entity_poly.entity_id
_entity_poly.type
_entity_poly.pdbx_seq_one_letter_code
_entity_poly.pdbx_strand_id
1 'polypeptide(L)'
;MFDLVNEGYDNVDLVGYHEHERPVRTRQEFRAAVTDRFTQRQATAIRSAYLGGFFEWPRDVDGTELAESMDVTRPTYHQHLRAAQRKVLEELFEPDR
;
A
#
# COMPACT_ATOMS: atom_id res chain seq x y z
N MET A 1 -27.40 -10.98 -12.55
CA MET A 1 -26.45 -10.01 -13.16
C MET A 1 -25.88 -10.52 -14.48
N PHE A 2 -25.65 -11.83 -14.65
CA PHE A 2 -25.27 -12.44 -15.94
C PHE A 2 -26.38 -12.47 -17.00
N ASP A 3 -27.64 -12.51 -16.57
CA ASP A 3 -28.77 -12.53 -17.50
C ASP A 3 -28.87 -11.29 -18.40
N LEU A 4 -28.26 -10.16 -17.99
CA LEU A 4 -28.31 -8.91 -18.74
C LEU A 4 -27.36 -8.88 -19.96
N VAL A 5 -26.34 -9.74 -19.97
CA VAL A 5 -25.33 -9.77 -21.06
C VAL A 5 -25.80 -10.67 -22.21
N ASN A 6 -26.69 -11.63 -21.92
CA ASN A 6 -27.15 -12.61 -22.89
C ASN A 6 -28.31 -12.11 -23.78
N GLU A 7 -28.97 -11.02 -23.39
CA GLU A 7 -30.09 -10.44 -24.17
C GLU A 7 -29.65 -9.74 -25.47
N GLY A 8 -28.36 -9.53 -25.69
CA GLY A 8 -27.85 -8.75 -26.84
C GLY A 8 -27.13 -9.53 -27.93
N TYR A 9 -26.70 -10.78 -27.68
CA TYR A 9 -25.84 -11.53 -28.60
C TYR A 9 -26.10 -13.04 -28.52
N ASP A 10 -26.68 -13.61 -29.58
CA ASP A 10 -27.03 -15.04 -29.71
C ASP A 10 -25.82 -16.01 -29.75
N ASN A 11 -24.60 -15.54 -29.53
CA ASN A 11 -23.41 -16.39 -29.66
C ASN A 11 -22.26 -15.92 -28.74
N VAL A 12 -22.44 -16.12 -27.43
CA VAL A 12 -21.37 -15.92 -26.45
C VAL A 12 -21.28 -17.17 -25.58
N ASP A 13 -20.23 -17.97 -25.79
CA ASP A 13 -19.90 -19.07 -24.88
C ASP A 13 -19.16 -18.52 -23.65
N LEU A 14 -19.78 -18.64 -22.48
CA LEU A 14 -19.16 -18.32 -21.20
C LEU A 14 -18.10 -19.38 -20.87
N VAL A 15 -16.83 -19.08 -21.20
CA VAL A 15 -15.70 -20.01 -20.94
C VAL A 15 -15.31 -20.07 -19.46
N GLY A 16 -15.76 -19.10 -18.65
CA GLY A 16 -15.61 -19.13 -17.20
C GLY A 16 -16.00 -17.83 -16.53
N TYR A 17 -16.74 -17.93 -15.42
CA TYR A 17 -17.02 -16.84 -14.51
C TYR A 17 -16.26 -17.08 -13.21
N HIS A 18 -15.41 -16.14 -12.79
CA HIS A 18 -14.76 -16.16 -11.49
C HIS A 18 -15.30 -15.00 -10.66
N GLU A 19 -16.29 -15.29 -9.81
CA GLU A 19 -16.69 -14.40 -8.73
C GLU A 19 -15.68 -14.58 -7.59
N HIS A 20 -14.71 -13.67 -7.50
CA HIS A 20 -13.90 -13.63 -6.31
C HIS A 20 -14.71 -12.93 -5.21
N GLU A 21 -15.31 -13.74 -4.32
CA GLU A 21 -15.76 -13.28 -3.00
C GLU A 21 -14.53 -12.86 -2.20
N ARG A 22 -14.02 -11.66 -2.46
CA ARG A 22 -13.13 -11.01 -1.51
C ARG A 22 -14.01 -10.65 -0.31
N PRO A 23 -13.73 -11.17 0.91
CA PRO A 23 -14.32 -10.55 2.08
C PRO A 23 -13.93 -9.06 2.02
N VAL A 24 -14.92 -8.17 2.17
CA VAL A 24 -14.68 -6.74 2.22
C VAL A 24 -13.77 -6.48 3.41
N ARG A 25 -12.45 -6.42 3.18
CA ARG A 25 -11.51 -6.09 4.24
C ARG A 25 -11.84 -4.70 4.71
N THR A 26 -12.12 -4.59 6.00
CA THR A 26 -12.30 -3.29 6.61
C THR A 26 -11.00 -2.50 6.47
N ARG A 27 -11.10 -1.17 6.42
CA ARG A 27 -9.92 -0.29 6.44
C ARG A 27 -8.99 -0.58 7.63
N GLN A 28 -9.55 -1.10 8.72
CA GLN A 28 -8.81 -1.48 9.92
C GLN A 28 -7.99 -2.75 9.73
N GLU A 29 -8.54 -3.78 9.07
CA GLU A 29 -7.82 -5.02 8.73
C GLU A 29 -6.67 -4.76 7.76
N PHE A 30 -6.89 -3.96 6.71
CA PHE A 30 -5.82 -3.55 5.79
C PHE A 30 -4.70 -2.83 6.55
N ARG A 31 -5.07 -1.87 7.42
CA ARG A 31 -4.08 -1.13 8.21
C ARG A 31 -3.27 -2.07 9.11
N ALA A 32 -3.91 -2.99 9.80
CA ALA A 32 -3.25 -3.96 10.67
C ALA A 32 -2.27 -4.84 9.86
N ALA A 33 -2.72 -5.42 8.75
CA ALA A 33 -1.91 -6.25 7.87
C ALA A 33 -0.63 -5.54 7.39
N VAL A 34 -0.74 -4.27 6.99
CA VAL A 34 0.43 -3.45 6.63
C VAL A 34 1.34 -3.19 7.83
N THR A 35 0.78 -2.72 8.95
CA THR A 35 1.58 -2.29 10.10
C THR A 35 2.31 -3.44 10.77
N ASP A 36 1.71 -4.63 10.82
CA ASP A 36 2.29 -5.82 11.43
C ASP A 36 3.50 -6.33 10.65
N ARG A 37 3.59 -6.00 9.35
CA ARG A 37 4.77 -6.31 8.52
C ARG A 37 5.93 -5.36 8.76
N PHE A 38 5.74 -4.18 9.36
CA PHE A 38 6.83 -3.22 9.52
C PHE A 38 7.82 -3.61 10.62
N THR A 39 9.11 -3.37 10.38
CA THR A 39 10.06 -3.25 11.50
C THR A 39 9.85 -1.92 12.21
N GLN A 40 10.31 -1.80 13.45
CA GLN A 40 10.25 -0.54 14.20
C GLN A 40 10.86 0.63 13.41
N ARG A 41 12.04 0.43 12.79
CA ARG A 41 12.71 1.45 11.97
C ARG A 41 11.89 1.85 10.72
N GLN A 42 11.22 0.89 10.07
CA GLN A 42 10.35 1.15 8.92
C GLN A 42 9.10 1.94 9.33
N ALA A 43 8.46 1.54 10.43
CA ALA A 43 7.29 2.23 10.98
C ALA A 43 7.62 3.67 11.35
N THR A 44 8.77 3.90 12.01
CA THR A 44 9.23 5.25 12.33
C THR A 44 9.50 6.06 11.06
N ALA A 45 10.20 5.51 10.06
CA ALA A 45 10.55 6.24 8.84
C ALA A 45 9.33 6.71 8.04
N ILE A 46 8.35 5.82 7.82
CA ILE A 46 7.15 6.18 7.04
C ILE A 46 6.24 7.15 7.81
N ARG A 47 6.15 7.01 9.13
CA ARG A 47 5.37 7.91 9.98
C ARG A 47 5.99 9.30 10.04
N SER A 48 7.31 9.40 10.20
CA SER A 48 8.01 10.69 10.21
C SER A 48 7.95 11.38 8.84
N ALA A 49 8.09 10.64 7.74
CA ALA A 49 7.88 11.19 6.40
C ALA A 49 6.46 11.77 6.24
N TYR A 50 5.44 10.99 6.63
CA TYR A 50 4.05 11.42 6.48
C TYR A 50 3.71 12.63 7.35
N LEU A 51 4.04 12.59 8.63
CA LEU A 51 3.73 13.68 9.56
C LEU A 51 4.62 14.91 9.37
N GLY A 52 5.83 14.74 8.85
CA GLY A 52 6.76 15.83 8.57
C GLY A 52 6.51 16.56 7.24
N GLY A 53 5.54 16.12 6.43
CA GLY A 53 5.27 16.77 5.14
C GLY A 53 6.24 16.38 4.02
N PHE A 54 6.97 15.27 4.15
CA PHE A 54 7.92 14.79 3.13
C PHE A 54 7.26 14.55 1.76
N PHE A 55 5.97 14.16 1.79
CA PHE A 55 5.18 13.85 0.60
C PHE A 55 4.46 15.07 0.00
N GLU A 56 4.53 16.23 0.65
CA GLU A 56 3.83 17.45 0.24
C GLU A 56 4.62 18.26 -0.79
N TRP A 57 3.95 19.20 -1.45
CA TRP A 57 4.59 20.21 -2.29
C TRP A 57 3.98 21.60 -1.99
N PRO A 58 4.76 22.61 -1.54
CA PRO A 58 6.16 22.57 -1.14
C PRO A 58 6.46 21.57 -0.02
N ARG A 59 7.65 20.96 -0.03
CA ARG A 59 8.07 20.06 1.06
C ARG A 59 8.48 20.91 2.27
N ASP A 60 7.85 20.66 3.41
CA ASP A 60 8.21 21.28 4.69
C ASP A 60 9.47 20.65 5.31
N VAL A 61 9.77 19.40 4.95
CA VAL A 61 10.94 18.65 5.43
C VAL A 61 11.59 17.86 4.30
N ASP A 62 12.92 17.74 4.34
CA ASP A 62 13.67 16.89 3.42
C ASP A 62 14.13 15.55 4.05
N GLY A 63 14.75 14.70 3.23
CA GLY A 63 15.23 13.38 3.68
C GLY A 63 16.45 13.43 4.61
N THR A 64 17.14 14.57 4.67
CA THR A 64 18.29 14.81 5.56
C THR A 64 17.79 15.07 6.97
N GLU A 65 16.86 16.01 7.12
CA GLU A 65 16.26 16.38 8.41
C GLU A 65 15.55 15.18 9.06
N LEU A 66 14.85 14.37 8.25
CA LEU A 66 14.21 13.15 8.73
C LEU A 66 15.23 12.08 9.17
N ALA A 67 16.37 11.98 8.48
CA ALA A 67 17.42 11.04 8.85
C ALA A 67 18.10 11.43 10.17
N GLU A 68 18.36 12.73 10.36
CA GLU A 68 18.88 13.29 11.62
C GLU A 68 17.93 13.00 12.78
N SER A 69 16.62 13.18 12.60
CA SER A 69 15.62 12.86 13.64
C SER A 69 15.60 11.39 14.07
N MET A 70 16.10 10.50 13.22
CA MET A 70 16.16 9.05 13.46
C MET A 70 17.55 8.56 13.87
N ASP A 71 18.52 9.48 14.01
CA ASP A 71 19.94 9.19 14.29
C ASP A 71 20.51 8.16 13.30
N VAL A 72 20.28 8.40 12.00
CA VAL A 72 20.79 7.57 10.90
C VAL A 72 21.28 8.42 9.73
N THR A 73 22.05 7.82 8.84
CA THR A 73 22.42 8.48 7.58
C THR A 73 21.21 8.62 6.65
N ARG A 74 21.22 9.64 5.79
CA ARG A 74 20.19 9.85 4.76
C ARG A 74 19.95 8.61 3.86
N PRO A 75 20.99 7.89 3.37
CA PRO A 75 20.79 6.62 2.67
C PRO A 75 20.07 5.56 3.50
N THR A 76 20.43 5.39 4.77
CA THR A 76 19.79 4.44 5.70
C THR A 76 18.32 4.80 5.93
N TYR A 77 18.02 6.08 6.11
CA TYR A 77 16.65 6.57 6.21
C TYR A 77 15.83 6.19 4.96
N HIS A 78 16.33 6.50 3.77
CA HIS A 78 15.64 6.16 2.52
C HIS A 78 15.50 4.65 2.30
N GLN A 79 16.45 3.83 2.77
CA GLN A 79 16.32 2.38 2.73
C GLN A 79 15.12 1.92 3.58
N HIS A 80 14.98 2.42 4.81
CA HIS A 80 13.84 2.11 5.66
C HIS A 80 12.52 2.61 5.06
N LEU A 81 12.50 3.84 4.55
CA LEU A 81 11.32 4.42 3.92
C LEU A 81 10.87 3.61 2.70
N ARG A 82 11.79 3.27 1.79
CA ARG A 82 11.47 2.44 0.60
C ARG A 82 11.00 1.04 0.98
N ALA A 83 11.57 0.44 2.01
CA ALA A 83 11.13 -0.87 2.50
C ALA A 83 9.72 -0.81 3.09
N ALA A 84 9.39 0.26 3.83
CA ALA A 84 8.05 0.48 4.36
C ALA A 84 7.03 0.72 3.22
N GLN A 85 7.35 1.60 2.28
CA GLN A 85 6.50 1.89 1.11
C GLN A 85 6.23 0.62 0.29
N ARG A 86 7.25 -0.23 0.08
CA ARG A 86 7.06 -1.50 -0.63
C ARG A 86 6.02 -2.39 0.03
N LYS A 87 6.04 -2.54 1.35
CA LYS A 87 5.06 -3.36 2.08
C LYS A 87 3.63 -2.80 1.99
N VAL A 88 3.48 -1.48 1.94
CA VAL A 88 2.18 -0.83 1.66
C VAL A 88 1.70 -1.18 0.26
N LEU A 89 2.60 -1.09 -0.73
CA LEU A 89 2.29 -1.40 -2.14
C LEU A 89 2.00 -2.89 -2.34
N GLU A 90 2.73 -3.78 -1.66
CA GLU A 90 2.48 -5.22 -1.64
C GLU A 90 1.05 -5.50 -1.15
N GLU A 91 0.64 -4.94 -0.01
CA GLU A 91 -0.73 -5.14 0.49
C GLU A 91 -1.80 -4.53 -0.44
N LEU A 92 -1.48 -3.44 -1.16
CA LEU A 92 -2.44 -2.77 -2.03
C LEU A 92 -2.61 -3.47 -3.40
N PHE A 93 -1.55 -4.07 -3.92
CA PHE A 93 -1.50 -4.55 -5.31
C PHE A 93 -1.25 -6.06 -5.47
N GLU A 94 -0.73 -6.75 -4.44
CA GLU A 94 -0.59 -8.21 -4.53
C GLU A 94 -1.97 -8.88 -4.34
N PRO A 95 -2.32 -9.85 -5.21
CA PRO A 95 -3.53 -10.63 -5.00
C PRO A 95 -3.39 -11.45 -3.70
N ASP A 96 -4.49 -11.53 -2.94
CA ASP A 96 -4.61 -12.50 -1.85
C ASP A 96 -4.33 -13.90 -2.41
N ARG A 97 -3.30 -14.55 -1.87
CA ARG A 97 -2.79 -15.84 -2.35
C ARG A 97 -3.58 -17.01 -1.79
#